data_AF-A0A5D4SPF7-F1
#
_entry.id   AF-A0A5D4SPF7-F1
#
_cell.length_a   1.000
_cell.length_b   1.000
_cell.length_c   1.000
_cell.angle_alpha   90.00
_cell.angle_beta   90.00
_cell.angle_gamma   90.00
#
_symmetry.space_group_name_H-M   'P 1'
#
loop_
_entity.id
_entity.type
_entity.pdbx_description
1 polymer ?
#
loop_
_entity_poly.entity_id
_entity_poly.type
_entity_poly.pdbx_seq_one_letter_code
_entity_poly.pdbx_strand_id
1 'polypeptide(L)'
;MYYISGNIISGEYDDQAEHFSISMIKHFKTQSILTKDQAIQLLDYLYRHRDEEGGQVITLNDQMPLRISSEEINSLILDLEKIESHF
;
A
#
# COMPACT_ATOMS: atom_id res chain seq x y z
N MET A 1 -0.72 -6.69 -17.34
CA MET A 1 -1.66 -6.20 -16.30
C MET A 1 -2.26 -7.35 -15.50
N TYR A 2 -1.96 -7.42 -14.20
CA TYR A 2 -2.47 -8.45 -13.27
C TYR A 2 -3.15 -7.81 -12.06
N TYR A 3 -4.38 -8.23 -11.75
CA TYR A 3 -5.10 -7.72 -10.58
C TYR A 3 -4.64 -8.42 -9.30
N ILE A 4 -4.29 -7.61 -8.29
CA ILE A 4 -3.92 -8.05 -6.95
C ILE A 4 -5.01 -7.58 -5.98
N SER A 5 -5.68 -8.55 -5.37
CA SER A 5 -6.55 -8.32 -4.22
C SER A 5 -5.75 -8.49 -2.94
N GLY A 6 -5.77 -7.46 -2.10
CA GLY A 6 -5.27 -7.45 -0.73
C GLY A 6 -6.38 -7.06 0.26
N ASN A 7 -6.03 -7.02 1.54
CA ASN A 7 -6.98 -6.70 2.62
C ASN A 7 -7.18 -5.19 2.81
N ILE A 8 -6.11 -4.42 2.67
CA ILE A 8 -6.06 -2.96 2.77
C ILE A 8 -5.88 -2.35 1.40
N ILE A 9 -5.06 -2.90 0.52
CA ILE A 9 -4.81 -2.34 -0.82
C ILE A 9 -5.18 -3.36 -1.88
N SER A 10 -5.88 -2.90 -2.93
CA SER A 10 -6.10 -3.69 -4.14
C SER A 10 -5.94 -2.83 -5.39
N GLY A 11 -5.59 -3.47 -6.50
CA GLY A 11 -5.22 -2.76 -7.72
C GLY A 11 -4.64 -3.65 -8.80
N GLU A 12 -4.07 -3.02 -9.81
CA GLU A 12 -3.50 -3.71 -10.97
C GLU A 12 -2.01 -3.40 -11.09
N TYR A 13 -1.20 -4.43 -11.26
CA TYR A 13 0.20 -4.29 -11.64
C TYR A 13 0.32 -4.16 -13.15
N ASP A 14 0.95 -3.08 -13.63
CA ASP A 14 1.29 -2.86 -15.03
C ASP A 14 2.78 -3.22 -15.25
N ASP A 15 2.99 -4.33 -15.93
CA ASP A 15 4.32 -4.86 -16.28
C ASP A 15 5.05 -4.02 -17.34
N GLN A 16 4.33 -3.27 -18.16
CA GLN A 16 4.93 -2.43 -19.20
C GLN A 16 5.43 -1.10 -18.63
N ALA A 17 4.75 -0.61 -17.60
CA ALA A 17 5.00 0.68 -17.00
C ALA A 17 5.62 0.60 -15.59
N GLU A 18 5.98 -0.62 -15.14
CA GLU A 18 6.65 -0.94 -13.87
C GLU A 18 6.03 -0.26 -12.64
N HIS A 19 4.70 -0.16 -12.62
CA HIS A 19 3.97 0.48 -11.52
C HIS A 19 2.72 -0.31 -11.15
N PHE A 20 2.28 -0.10 -9.91
CA PHE A 20 1.04 -0.65 -9.41
C PHE A 20 -0.03 0.46 -9.33
N SER A 21 -1.15 0.27 -10.02
CA SER A 21 -2.30 1.17 -9.96
C SER A 21 -3.25 0.71 -8.85
N ILE A 22 -3.21 1.41 -7.73
CA ILE A 22 -4.12 1.20 -6.60
C ILE A 22 -5.52 1.70 -6.99
N SER A 23 -6.49 0.80 -6.97
CA SER A 23 -7.90 1.11 -7.25
C SER A 23 -8.78 1.12 -5.99
N MET A 24 -8.30 0.51 -4.90
CA MET A 24 -9.01 0.40 -3.63
C MET A 24 -8.06 0.50 -2.44
N ILE A 25 -8.43 1.31 -1.45
CA ILE A 25 -7.80 1.32 -0.13
C ILE A 25 -8.89 1.12 0.93
N LYS A 26 -8.83 0.03 1.69
CA LYS A 26 -9.88 -0.44 2.61
C LYS A 26 -11.23 -0.57 1.88
N HIS A 27 -12.15 0.35 2.16
CA HIS A 27 -13.48 0.45 1.57
C HIS A 27 -13.62 1.65 0.62
N PHE A 28 -12.53 2.38 0.36
CA PHE A 28 -12.51 3.59 -0.45
C PHE A 28 -11.97 3.29 -1.85
N LYS A 29 -12.75 3.62 -2.86
CA LYS A 29 -12.27 3.63 -4.25
C LYS A 29 -11.32 4.78 -4.45
N THR A 30 -10.26 4.50 -5.19
CA THR A 30 -9.23 5.49 -5.45
C THR A 30 -8.53 5.24 -6.78
N GLN A 31 -7.70 6.16 -7.21
CA GLN A 31 -6.75 5.97 -8.29
C GLN A 31 -5.41 6.60 -7.90
N SER A 32 -4.48 5.75 -7.44
CA SER A 32 -3.10 6.13 -7.16
C SER A 32 -2.16 5.20 -7.90
N ILE A 33 -1.07 5.75 -8.40
CA ILE A 33 0.06 4.94 -8.85
C ILE A 33 0.91 4.63 -7.61
N LEU A 34 1.60 3.50 -7.57
CA LEU A 34 2.61 3.15 -6.58
C LEU A 34 3.79 2.57 -7.35
N THR A 35 4.94 3.23 -7.29
CA THR A 35 6.17 2.72 -7.92
C THR A 35 6.91 1.77 -6.98
N LYS A 36 7.87 1.01 -7.51
CA LYS A 36 8.74 0.13 -6.71
C LYS A 36 9.41 0.88 -5.55
N ASP A 37 10.05 2.00 -5.83
CA ASP A 37 10.74 2.81 -4.82
C ASP A 37 9.78 3.30 -3.73
N GLN A 38 8.57 3.70 -4.11
CA GLN A 38 7.55 4.14 -3.16
C GLN A 38 7.04 2.98 -2.29
N ALA A 39 6.86 1.79 -2.87
CA ALA A 39 6.48 0.59 -2.13
C ALA A 39 7.54 0.22 -1.11
N ILE A 40 8.83 0.24 -1.48
CA ILE A 40 9.95 -0.04 -0.58
C ILE A 40 10.01 1.00 0.54
N GLN A 41 9.92 2.29 0.21
CA GLN A 41 9.95 3.37 1.22
C GLN A 41 8.78 3.25 2.21
N LEU A 42 7.59 2.89 1.72
CA LEU A 42 6.42 2.70 2.56
C LEU A 42 6.55 1.46 3.45
N LEU A 43 7.05 0.34 2.92
CA LEU A 43 7.34 -0.87 3.70
C LEU A 43 8.34 -0.56 4.82
N ASP A 44 9.46 0.10 4.50
CA ASP A 44 10.47 0.52 5.46
C ASP A 44 9.88 1.39 6.57
N TYR A 45 9.04 2.35 6.20
CA TYR A 45 8.36 3.21 7.15
C TYR A 45 7.43 2.40 8.07
N LEU A 46 6.56 1.55 7.50
CA LEU A 46 5.62 0.74 8.26
C LEU A 46 6.35 -0.20 9.23
N TYR A 47 7.43 -0.84 8.78
CA TYR A 47 8.24 -1.74 9.61
C TYR A 47 8.87 -1.03 10.81
N ARG A 48 9.38 0.19 10.63
CA ARG A 48 10.01 0.97 11.71
C ARG A 48 9.02 1.43 12.78
N HIS A 49 7.76 1.63 12.41
CA HIS A 49 6.75 2.25 13.27
C HIS A 49 5.62 1.27 13.65
N ARG A 50 5.71 -0.01 13.28
CA ARG A 50 4.60 -0.99 13.44
C ARG A 50 4.16 -1.21 14.89
N ASP A 51 5.09 -1.03 15.83
CA ASP A 51 4.90 -1.27 17.25
C ASP A 51 4.51 0.02 18.00
N GLU A 52 4.28 1.13 17.29
CA GLU A 52 3.85 2.39 17.89
C GLU A 52 2.37 2.34 18.31
N GLU A 53 2.11 2.85 19.53
CA GLU A 53 0.75 2.92 20.07
C GLU A 53 -0.09 3.97 19.31
N GLY A 54 -1.29 3.57 18.87
CA GLY A 54 -2.28 4.48 18.28
C GLY A 54 -2.45 4.39 16.75
N GLY A 55 -1.67 3.53 16.10
CA GLY A 55 -1.66 3.36 14.65
C GLY A 55 -0.91 4.48 13.93
N GLN A 56 -1.03 4.52 12.60
CA GLN A 56 -0.27 5.44 11.76
C GLN A 56 -1.18 6.20 10.79
N VAL A 57 -0.75 7.40 10.39
CA VAL A 57 -1.36 8.13 9.28
C VAL A 57 -0.43 8.05 8.10
N ILE A 58 -0.88 7.41 7.02
CA ILE A 58 -0.13 7.30 5.76
C ILE A 58 -0.77 8.16 4.68
N THR A 59 0.06 8.67 3.78
CA THR A 59 -0.39 9.38 2.58
C THR A 59 0.18 8.65 1.37
N LEU A 60 -0.69 8.25 0.45
CA LEU A 60 -0.32 7.57 -0.79
C LEU A 60 -0.56 8.52 -1.96
N ASN A 61 0.53 9.02 -2.55
CA ASN A 61 0.56 9.88 -3.75
C ASN A 61 -0.56 10.92 -3.84
N ASP A 62 -0.44 11.95 -3.00
CA ASP A 62 -1.27 13.17 -2.98
C ASP A 62 -2.75 13.00 -2.60
N GLN A 63 -3.12 11.83 -2.06
CA GLN A 63 -4.49 11.58 -1.60
C GLN A 63 -4.72 11.91 -0.13
N MET A 64 -5.99 11.82 0.28
CA MET A 64 -6.40 12.03 1.66
C MET A 64 -5.54 11.19 2.62
N PRO A 65 -5.03 11.77 3.71
CA PRO A 65 -4.36 11.01 4.76
C PRO A 65 -5.28 9.89 5.27
N LEU A 66 -4.79 8.66 5.23
CA LEU A 66 -5.50 7.49 5.71
C LEU A 66 -4.94 7.07 7.05
N ARG A 67 -5.81 6.96 8.04
CA ARG A 67 -5.47 6.34 9.32
C ARG A 67 -5.49 4.83 9.18
N ILE A 68 -4.39 4.20 9.53
CA ILE A 68 -4.18 2.76 9.63
C ILE A 68 -4.09 2.42 11.11
N SER A 69 -4.97 1.56 11.60
CA SER A 69 -4.91 1.09 12.99
C SER A 69 -3.73 0.14 13.17
N SER A 70 -3.27 -0.06 14.41
CA SER A 70 -2.21 -1.03 14.71
C SER A 70 -2.56 -2.46 14.26
N GLU A 71 -3.84 -2.81 14.24
CA GLU A 71 -4.32 -4.11 13.73
C GLU A 71 -4.19 -4.22 12.21
N GLU A 72 -4.37 -3.12 11.49
CA GLU A 72 -4.32 -3.06 10.03
C GLU A 72 -2.89 -2.94 9.47
N ILE A 73 -1.92 -2.46 10.26
CA ILE A 73 -0.53 -2.27 9.82
C ILE A 73 0.03 -3.56 9.24
N ASN A 74 -0.13 -4.69 9.94
CA ASN A 74 0.40 -5.97 9.45
C ASN A 74 -0.29 -6.43 8.16
N SER A 75 -1.59 -6.18 8.00
CA SER A 75 -2.30 -6.47 6.76
C SER A 75 -1.83 -5.61 5.60
N LEU A 76 -1.56 -4.33 5.85
CA LEU A 76 -1.01 -3.41 4.86
C LEU A 76 0.41 -3.81 4.45
N ILE A 77 1.26 -4.20 5.40
CA ILE A 77 2.61 -4.71 5.13
C ILE A 77 2.53 -5.93 4.21
N LEU A 78 1.71 -6.92 4.54
CA LEU A 78 1.56 -8.14 3.72
C LEU A 78 1.07 -7.83 2.29
N ASP A 79 0.13 -6.90 2.15
CA ASP A 79 -0.35 -6.46 0.83
C ASP A 79 0.78 -5.80 0.02
N LEU A 80 1.58 -4.93 0.67
CA LEU A 80 2.69 -4.24 0.03
C LEU A 80 3.85 -5.18 -0.31
N GLU A 81 4.16 -6.18 0.51
CA GLU A 81 5.16 -7.21 0.19
C GLU A 81 4.74 -8.04 -1.02
N LYS A 82 3.45 -8.38 -1.10
CA LYS A 82 2.91 -9.06 -2.27
C LYS A 82 3.09 -8.20 -3.52
N ILE A 83 2.72 -6.92 -3.47
CA ILE A 83 2.91 -5.97 -4.58
C ILE A 83 4.39 -5.83 -4.92
N GLU A 84 5.27 -5.72 -3.92
CA GLU A 84 6.71 -5.56 -4.09
C GLU A 84 7.35 -6.73 -4.81
N SER A 85 6.91 -7.96 -4.51
CA SER A 85 7.39 -9.18 -5.19
C SER A 85 7.08 -9.24 -6.70
N HIS A 86 6.21 -8.37 -7.21
CA HIS A 86 5.86 -8.29 -8.63
C HIS A 86 6.67 -7.21 -9.41
N PHE A 87 7.38 -6.32 -8.72
CA PHE A 87 8.30 -5.35 -9.33
C PHE A 87 9.69 -5.95 -9.61
#